data_AF-A0A2D5PIT4-F1
#
_entry.id   AF-A0A2D5PIT4-F1
#
_cell.length_a   1.000
_cell.length_b   1.000
_cell.length_c   1.000
_cell.angle_alpha   90.00
_cell.angle_beta   90.00
_cell.angle_gamma   90.00
#
_symmetry.space_group_name_H-M   'P 1'
#
loop_
_entity.id
_entity.type
_entity.pdbx_description
1 polymer ?
#
loop_
_entity_poly.entity_id
_entity_poly.type
_entity_poly.pdbx_seq_one_letter_code
_entity_poly.pdbx_strand_id
1 'polypeptide(L)'
;MNPLLQKLEALGLSHLLAVIDIETLARGPDAKIMTIGVSLENILYGEQAEDGTFYVRVDRDQCGRVECSETLQWWEEQKESNPEAYAEVFDESLERVSLAKALRMLTEFLEKHIPDIKQRQVMGNGSEFDNVILSHAYESYYHSKTPWHHKGNQSLRTVVYLGRLVLGIDPKYTLEKPEGFIEHHALDDAEQEGRYAQVIIQGLLELPRKIDALASVARDTIQFVQPDITLEKINSEDLARSAQKALDFAAVEPGEYEVHTTGNVVEPYTVSGYTTALLSANALNLNLLRVKDELIFASSLLPRGVTVVAPKGLIAPAEEVETNGLG
;
A
#
# COMPACT_ATOMS: atom_id res chain seq x y z
N MET A 1 -12.61 12.35 -15.96
CA MET A 1 -13.00 11.07 -15.35
C MET A 1 -11.74 10.23 -15.17
N ASN A 2 -11.48 9.70 -13.98
CA ASN A 2 -10.25 8.97 -13.65
C ASN A 2 -10.15 7.67 -14.52
N PRO A 3 -9.07 7.45 -15.29
CA PRO A 3 -8.94 6.26 -16.16
C PRO A 3 -8.98 4.93 -15.41
N LEU A 4 -8.53 4.90 -14.16
CA LEU A 4 -8.59 3.70 -13.32
C LEU A 4 -10.03 3.41 -12.88
N LEU A 5 -10.80 4.46 -12.55
CA LEU A 5 -12.23 4.31 -12.25
C LEU A 5 -12.99 3.70 -13.43
N GLN A 6 -12.72 4.16 -14.66
CA GLN A 6 -13.32 3.57 -15.87
C GLN A 6 -12.99 2.08 -16.04
N LYS A 7 -11.74 1.68 -15.71
CA LYS A 7 -11.33 0.28 -15.77
C LYS A 7 -12.06 -0.56 -14.72
N LEU A 8 -12.20 -0.05 -13.49
CA LEU A 8 -12.95 -0.73 -12.44
C LEU A 8 -14.41 -0.90 -12.83
N GLU A 9 -15.05 0.16 -13.32
CA GLU A 9 -16.43 0.12 -13.81
C GLU A 9 -16.61 -0.90 -14.94
N ALA A 10 -15.68 -0.95 -15.90
CA ALA A 10 -15.69 -1.92 -17.00
C ALA A 10 -15.53 -3.37 -16.52
N LEU A 11 -14.86 -3.59 -15.38
CA LEU A 11 -14.73 -4.90 -14.73
C LEU A 11 -15.89 -5.20 -13.76
N GLY A 12 -16.82 -4.26 -13.57
CA GLY A 12 -17.91 -4.37 -12.60
C GLY A 12 -17.41 -4.36 -11.15
N LEU A 13 -16.37 -3.57 -10.87
CA LEU A 13 -15.80 -3.39 -9.54
C LEU A 13 -16.09 -1.97 -9.02
N SER A 14 -16.37 -1.88 -7.72
CA SER A 14 -16.40 -0.60 -7.02
C SER A 14 -14.98 -0.11 -6.76
N HIS A 15 -14.82 1.21 -6.65
CA HIS A 15 -13.61 1.83 -6.11
C HIS A 15 -13.59 1.85 -4.57
N LEU A 16 -14.67 1.38 -3.94
CA LEU A 16 -14.78 1.19 -2.50
C LEU A 16 -14.64 -0.28 -2.15
N LEU A 17 -13.88 -0.53 -1.10
CA LEU A 17 -13.65 -1.83 -0.48
C LEU A 17 -14.12 -1.77 0.97
N ALA A 18 -14.88 -2.75 1.46
CA ALA A 18 -15.26 -2.81 2.86
C ALA A 18 -14.30 -3.74 3.62
N VAL A 19 -13.60 -3.22 4.63
CA VAL A 19 -12.88 -4.02 5.61
C VAL A 19 -13.76 -4.17 6.84
N ILE A 20 -13.98 -5.41 7.29
CA ILE A 20 -14.88 -5.75 8.38
C ILE A 20 -14.14 -6.55 9.45
N ASP A 21 -14.44 -6.24 10.69
CA ASP A 21 -13.96 -6.98 11.86
C ASP A 21 -15.13 -7.18 12.85
N ILE A 22 -15.08 -8.27 13.60
CA ILE A 22 -16.08 -8.61 14.62
C ILE A 22 -15.42 -9.15 15.88
N GLU A 23 -15.95 -8.75 17.04
CA GLU A 23 -15.60 -9.39 18.30
C GLU A 23 -16.62 -10.45 18.68
N THR A 24 -16.15 -11.60 19.18
CA THR A 24 -16.99 -12.78 19.38
C THR A 24 -16.71 -13.50 20.70
N LEU A 25 -17.65 -14.36 21.11
CA LEU A 25 -17.55 -15.17 22.35
C LEU A 25 -17.22 -16.65 22.08
N ALA A 26 -16.92 -17.02 20.84
CA ALA A 26 -16.45 -18.33 20.42
C ALA A 26 -15.76 -18.21 19.05
N ARG A 27 -15.16 -19.31 18.55
CA ARG A 27 -14.44 -19.30 17.27
C ARG A 27 -15.17 -19.97 16.08
N GLY A 28 -16.30 -20.61 16.35
CA GLY A 28 -17.09 -21.32 15.33
C GLY A 28 -18.02 -20.39 14.53
N PRO A 29 -18.56 -20.83 13.37
CA PRO A 29 -19.49 -20.02 12.57
C PRO A 29 -20.74 -19.53 13.34
N ASP A 30 -21.15 -20.28 14.36
CA ASP A 30 -22.28 -20.01 15.25
C ASP A 30 -21.90 -19.18 16.49
N ALA A 31 -20.67 -18.63 16.56
CA ALA A 31 -20.24 -17.79 17.66
C ALA A 31 -21.12 -16.56 17.85
N LYS A 32 -21.42 -16.20 19.10
CA LYS A 32 -22.06 -14.91 19.40
C LYS A 32 -21.17 -13.75 18.99
N ILE A 33 -21.76 -12.77 18.30
CA ILE A 33 -21.10 -11.56 17.80
C ILE A 33 -21.41 -10.43 18.76
N MET A 34 -20.41 -9.80 19.34
CA MET A 34 -20.58 -8.78 20.38
C MET A 34 -20.43 -7.37 19.84
N THR A 35 -19.58 -7.18 18.83
CA THR A 35 -19.42 -5.91 18.12
C THR A 35 -19.18 -6.18 16.64
N ILE A 36 -19.52 -5.20 15.79
CA ILE A 36 -19.24 -5.23 14.35
C ILE A 36 -18.66 -3.87 13.97
N GLY A 37 -17.47 -3.85 13.38
CA GLY A 37 -16.82 -2.68 12.83
C GLY A 37 -16.61 -2.81 11.33
N VAL A 38 -16.82 -1.73 10.58
CA VAL A 38 -16.50 -1.66 9.15
C VAL A 38 -15.82 -0.34 8.82
N SER A 39 -14.76 -0.42 8.02
CA SER A 39 -14.15 0.73 7.36
C SER A 39 -14.25 0.57 5.83
N LEU A 40 -14.79 1.57 5.15
CA LEU A 40 -14.84 1.64 3.69
C LEU A 40 -13.61 2.37 3.18
N GLU A 41 -12.83 1.68 2.36
CA GLU A 41 -11.58 2.18 1.81
C GLU A 41 -11.74 2.58 0.35
N ASN A 42 -11.35 3.81 0.03
CA ASN A 42 -11.25 4.28 -1.34
C ASN A 42 -9.91 3.85 -1.94
N ILE A 43 -9.94 2.76 -2.70
CA ILE A 43 -8.71 2.18 -3.27
C ILE A 43 -8.08 3.02 -4.37
N LEU A 44 -8.77 4.03 -4.91
CA LEU A 44 -8.21 4.92 -5.92
C LEU A 44 -7.31 5.99 -5.31
N TYR A 45 -7.72 6.53 -4.17
CA TYR A 45 -7.03 7.63 -3.51
C TYR A 45 -6.18 7.18 -2.31
N GLY A 46 -6.38 5.93 -1.84
CA GLY A 46 -5.61 5.40 -0.72
C GLY A 46 -6.01 6.05 0.60
N GLU A 47 -7.30 6.33 0.77
CA GLU A 47 -7.88 6.97 1.94
C GLU A 47 -9.20 6.31 2.33
N GLN A 48 -9.64 6.51 3.57
CA GLN A 48 -10.96 6.07 4.02
C GLN A 48 -12.04 6.92 3.32
N ALA A 49 -13.14 6.30 2.93
CA ALA A 49 -14.26 6.99 2.32
C ALA A 49 -14.97 7.93 3.32
N GLU A 50 -15.51 9.04 2.83
CA GLU A 50 -16.36 9.92 3.62
C GLU A 50 -17.61 9.17 4.11
N ASP A 51 -17.97 9.36 5.39
CA ASP A 51 -18.98 8.57 6.11
C ASP A 51 -18.78 7.04 6.00
N GLY A 52 -17.54 6.62 5.77
CA GLY A 52 -17.16 5.25 5.45
C GLY A 52 -17.01 4.32 6.65
N THR A 53 -17.40 4.74 7.85
CA THR A 53 -17.28 3.93 9.07
C THR A 53 -18.64 3.44 9.56
N PHE A 54 -18.65 2.23 10.11
CA PHE A 54 -19.81 1.64 10.76
C PHE A 54 -19.37 0.92 12.02
N TYR A 55 -20.06 1.16 13.12
CA TYR A 55 -19.84 0.45 14.36
C TYR A 55 -21.16 0.17 15.07
N VAL A 56 -21.30 -1.04 15.61
CA VAL A 56 -22.46 -1.39 16.42
C VAL A 56 -22.09 -2.42 17.48
N ARG A 57 -22.59 -2.19 18.70
CA ARG A 57 -22.56 -3.17 19.78
C ARG A 57 -23.82 -4.02 19.75
N VAL A 58 -23.64 -5.31 19.98
CA VAL A 58 -24.70 -6.31 19.85
C VAL A 58 -25.04 -6.88 21.21
N ASP A 59 -26.33 -7.12 21.43
CA ASP A 59 -26.82 -7.80 22.63
C ASP A 59 -26.30 -9.23 22.71
N ARG A 60 -25.94 -9.68 23.92
CA ARG A 60 -25.48 -11.06 24.17
C ARG A 60 -26.60 -12.11 23.99
N ASP A 61 -27.87 -11.69 24.02
CA ASP A 61 -29.01 -12.59 23.78
C ASP A 61 -29.15 -12.89 22.28
N GLN A 62 -28.49 -13.97 21.85
CA GLN A 62 -28.44 -14.42 20.47
C GLN A 62 -28.87 -15.89 20.39
N CYS A 63 -30.19 -16.09 20.26
CA CYS A 63 -30.78 -17.42 20.19
C CYS A 63 -30.11 -18.29 19.10
N GLY A 64 -29.72 -19.51 19.47
CA GLY A 64 -29.08 -20.47 18.57
C GLY A 64 -27.59 -20.23 18.30
N ARG A 65 -26.97 -19.24 18.96
CA ARG A 65 -25.53 -18.96 18.86
C ARG A 65 -24.80 -19.31 20.16
N VAL A 66 -23.52 -19.61 20.05
CA VAL A 66 -22.72 -20.22 21.13
C VAL A 66 -21.64 -19.31 21.68
N GLU A 67 -21.26 -19.61 22.92
CA GLU A 67 -20.08 -19.07 23.60
C GLU A 67 -19.20 -20.25 24.01
N CYS A 68 -17.89 -20.06 24.09
CA CYS A 68 -17.00 -21.09 24.62
C CYS A 68 -16.16 -20.56 25.79
N SER A 69 -15.82 -21.47 26.72
CA SER A 69 -15.10 -21.12 27.94
C SER A 69 -13.72 -20.54 27.67
N GLU A 70 -13.04 -21.02 26.62
CA GLU A 70 -11.71 -20.53 26.24
C GLU A 70 -11.76 -19.06 25.80
N THR A 71 -12.70 -18.69 24.93
CA THR A 71 -12.85 -17.29 24.49
C THR A 71 -13.32 -16.39 25.62
N LEU A 72 -14.22 -16.86 26.49
CA LEU A 72 -14.64 -16.10 27.67
C LEU A 72 -13.46 -15.86 28.63
N GLN A 73 -12.62 -16.88 28.87
CA GLN A 73 -11.43 -16.73 29.70
C GLN A 73 -10.45 -15.70 29.11
N TRP A 74 -10.24 -15.75 27.80
CA TRP A 74 -9.39 -14.76 27.13
C TRP A 74 -9.93 -13.33 27.27
N TRP A 75 -11.25 -13.14 27.19
CA TRP A 75 -11.89 -11.86 27.45
C TRP A 75 -11.73 -11.41 28.90
N GLU A 76 -11.85 -12.33 29.86
CA GLU A 76 -11.63 -12.01 31.28
C GLU A 76 -10.21 -11.49 31.53
N GLU A 77 -9.20 -11.96 30.81
CA GLU A 77 -7.84 -11.42 30.86
C GLU A 77 -7.79 -9.96 30.35
N GLN A 78 -8.64 -9.60 29.38
CA GLN A 78 -8.71 -8.23 28.85
C GLN A 78 -9.23 -7.20 29.87
N LYS A 79 -9.95 -7.62 30.93
CA LYS A 79 -10.38 -6.70 31.99
C LYS A 79 -9.24 -5.86 32.56
N GLU A 80 -8.05 -6.45 32.65
CA GLU A 80 -6.87 -5.81 33.20
C GLU A 80 -5.95 -5.27 32.09
N SER A 81 -5.77 -6.01 30.99
CA SER A 81 -4.83 -5.60 29.92
C SER A 81 -5.40 -4.59 28.94
N ASN A 82 -6.72 -4.58 28.73
CA ASN A 82 -7.40 -3.72 27.77
C ASN A 82 -8.86 -3.47 28.20
N PRO A 83 -9.05 -2.69 29.29
CA PRO A 83 -10.37 -2.50 29.90
C PRO A 83 -11.37 -1.82 28.97
N GLU A 84 -10.90 -0.96 28.05
CA GLU A 84 -11.73 -0.31 27.05
C GLU A 84 -12.34 -1.34 26.09
N ALA A 85 -11.55 -2.23 25.48
CA ALA A 85 -12.07 -3.29 24.62
C ALA A 85 -12.99 -4.25 25.39
N TYR A 86 -12.64 -4.57 26.64
CA TYR A 86 -13.51 -5.39 27.49
C TYR A 86 -14.89 -4.74 27.72
N ALA A 87 -14.91 -3.42 27.98
CA ALA A 87 -16.17 -2.69 28.19
C ALA A 87 -17.06 -2.71 26.95
N GLU A 88 -16.47 -2.56 25.76
CA GLU A 88 -17.18 -2.64 24.48
C GLU A 88 -17.96 -3.97 24.33
N VAL A 89 -17.41 -5.05 24.86
CA VAL A 89 -18.00 -6.39 24.79
C VAL A 89 -18.98 -6.66 25.94
N PHE A 90 -18.67 -6.25 27.19
CA PHE A 90 -19.41 -6.71 28.37
C PHE A 90 -20.09 -5.61 29.21
N ASP A 91 -19.83 -4.34 28.98
CA ASP A 91 -20.54 -3.27 29.70
C ASP A 91 -22.00 -3.22 29.23
N GLU A 92 -22.91 -3.63 30.12
CA GLU A 92 -24.36 -3.64 29.88
C GLU A 92 -24.99 -2.24 29.93
N SER A 93 -24.24 -1.22 30.39
CA SER A 93 -24.71 0.17 30.38
C SER A 93 -24.57 0.85 29.02
N LEU A 94 -23.73 0.31 28.13
CA LEU A 94 -23.56 0.79 26.77
C LEU A 94 -24.76 0.41 25.90
N GLU A 95 -25.15 1.30 24.98
CA GLU A 95 -26.25 1.00 24.05
C GLU A 95 -25.87 -0.18 23.16
N ARG A 96 -26.76 -1.17 23.12
CA ARG A 96 -26.66 -2.38 22.32
C ARG A 96 -27.94 -2.58 21.53
N VAL A 97 -27.83 -3.31 20.43
CA VAL A 97 -28.98 -3.70 19.63
C VAL A 97 -29.00 -5.21 19.44
N SER A 98 -30.20 -5.77 19.25
CA SER A 98 -30.33 -7.18 18.88
C SER A 98 -29.50 -7.51 17.63
N LEU A 99 -28.95 -8.72 17.53
CA LEU A 99 -28.18 -9.15 16.36
C LEU A 99 -28.93 -8.96 15.04
N ALA A 100 -30.23 -9.25 14.99
CA ALA A 100 -31.05 -8.98 13.81
C ALA A 100 -30.98 -7.49 13.40
N LYS A 101 -31.21 -6.57 14.34
CA LYS A 101 -31.09 -5.13 14.08
C LYS A 101 -29.69 -4.74 13.60
N ALA A 102 -28.62 -5.26 14.22
CA ALA A 102 -27.24 -4.99 13.80
C ALA A 102 -26.97 -5.44 12.35
N LEU A 103 -27.37 -6.65 11.98
CA LEU A 103 -27.21 -7.18 10.62
C LEU A 103 -28.00 -6.35 9.59
N ARG A 104 -29.22 -5.92 9.92
CA ARG A 104 -29.97 -5.01 9.06
C ARG A 104 -29.27 -3.66 8.90
N MET A 105 -28.75 -3.08 9.98
CA MET A 105 -28.00 -1.82 9.92
C MET A 105 -26.73 -1.95 9.06
N LEU A 106 -26.01 -3.07 9.17
CA LEU A 106 -24.86 -3.38 8.32
C LEU A 106 -25.26 -3.48 6.84
N THR A 107 -26.39 -4.13 6.54
CA THR A 107 -26.92 -4.22 5.18
C THR A 107 -27.25 -2.83 4.62
N GLU A 108 -27.98 -2.02 5.38
CA GLU A 108 -28.34 -0.64 5.02
C GLU A 108 -27.08 0.22 4.79
N PHE A 109 -26.05 0.07 5.62
CA PHE A 109 -24.78 0.77 5.50
C PHE A 109 -24.04 0.42 4.20
N LEU A 110 -23.93 -0.87 3.87
CA LEU A 110 -23.28 -1.32 2.64
C LEU A 110 -24.08 -0.94 1.39
N GLU A 111 -25.42 -0.98 1.47
CA GLU A 111 -26.33 -0.55 0.39
C GLU A 111 -26.22 0.95 0.11
N LYS A 112 -26.10 1.78 1.15
CA LYS A 112 -25.92 3.23 1.02
C LYS A 112 -24.68 3.57 0.20
N HIS A 113 -23.54 2.91 0.48
CA HIS A 113 -22.25 3.27 -0.10
C HIS A 113 -21.90 2.49 -1.37
N ILE A 114 -22.33 1.23 -1.49
CA ILE A 114 -22.08 0.38 -2.66
C ILE A 114 -23.43 -0.27 -3.08
N PRO A 115 -24.28 0.45 -3.83
CA PRO A 115 -25.64 0.00 -4.12
C PRO A 115 -25.73 -1.35 -4.83
N ASP A 116 -24.83 -1.63 -5.78
CA ASP A 116 -24.79 -2.92 -6.47
C ASP A 116 -24.13 -4.01 -5.61
N ILE A 117 -24.92 -4.98 -5.18
CA ILE A 117 -24.47 -6.14 -4.40
C ILE A 117 -23.33 -6.94 -5.06
N LYS A 118 -23.23 -6.92 -6.40
CA LYS A 118 -22.17 -7.62 -7.13
C LYS A 118 -20.83 -6.90 -7.04
N GLN A 119 -20.84 -5.61 -6.74
CA GLN A 119 -19.63 -4.78 -6.65
C GLN A 119 -19.05 -4.73 -5.23
N ARG A 120 -19.83 -5.10 -4.22
CA ARG A 120 -19.40 -5.14 -2.81
C ARG A 120 -18.28 -6.17 -2.62
N GLN A 121 -17.07 -5.68 -2.39
CA GLN A 121 -15.93 -6.47 -1.95
C GLN A 121 -15.81 -6.29 -0.43
N VAL A 122 -15.91 -7.39 0.32
CA VAL A 122 -15.88 -7.39 1.79
C VAL A 122 -14.71 -8.24 2.26
N MET A 123 -13.77 -7.62 2.97
CA MET A 123 -12.54 -8.21 3.48
C MET A 123 -12.58 -8.34 5.00
N GLY A 124 -12.49 -9.57 5.51
CA GLY A 124 -12.05 -9.82 6.88
C GLY A 124 -10.56 -10.14 6.92
N ASN A 125 -9.90 -9.97 8.07
CA ASN A 125 -8.51 -10.42 8.29
C ASN A 125 -8.42 -11.92 8.54
N GLY A 126 -8.89 -12.65 7.54
CA GLY A 126 -9.27 -14.04 7.62
C GLY A 126 -10.76 -14.16 7.31
N SER A 127 -11.12 -14.12 6.02
CA SER A 127 -12.52 -14.28 5.56
C SER A 127 -13.18 -15.58 6.05
N GLU A 128 -12.38 -16.58 6.41
CA GLU A 128 -12.76 -17.84 7.02
C GLU A 128 -13.28 -17.69 8.47
N PHE A 129 -13.12 -16.51 9.08
CA PHE A 129 -13.59 -16.17 10.41
C PHE A 129 -14.73 -15.15 10.35
N ASP A 130 -14.44 -13.85 10.17
CA ASP A 130 -15.43 -12.76 10.27
C ASP A 130 -16.57 -12.95 9.29
N ASN A 131 -16.23 -13.11 8.01
CA ASN A 131 -17.23 -13.23 6.95
C ASN A 131 -18.04 -14.53 7.08
N VAL A 132 -17.44 -15.62 7.55
CA VAL A 132 -18.13 -16.90 7.78
C VAL A 132 -19.13 -16.78 8.92
N ILE A 133 -18.73 -16.17 10.04
CA ILE A 133 -19.58 -15.97 11.22
C ILE A 133 -20.76 -15.05 10.88
N LEU A 134 -20.51 -13.95 10.14
CA LEU A 134 -21.55 -13.06 9.63
C LEU A 134 -22.47 -13.77 8.64
N SER A 135 -21.92 -14.55 7.70
CA SER A 135 -22.73 -15.32 6.75
C SER A 135 -23.65 -16.31 7.45
N HIS A 136 -23.15 -17.00 8.47
CA HIS A 136 -23.96 -17.89 9.29
C HIS A 136 -25.04 -17.12 10.07
N ALA A 137 -24.73 -15.91 10.56
CA ALA A 137 -25.71 -15.04 11.21
C ALA A 137 -26.85 -14.59 10.29
N TYR A 138 -26.53 -14.14 9.06
CA TYR A 138 -27.55 -13.80 8.06
C TYR A 138 -28.45 -14.99 7.72
N GLU A 139 -27.87 -16.18 7.53
CA GLU A 139 -28.66 -17.38 7.25
C GLU A 139 -29.56 -17.77 8.44
N SER A 140 -29.04 -17.70 9.67
CA SER A 140 -29.76 -18.11 10.87
C SER A 140 -30.92 -17.16 11.24
N TYR A 141 -30.76 -15.86 11.04
CA TYR A 141 -31.74 -14.85 11.47
C TYR A 141 -32.68 -14.38 10.36
N TYR A 142 -32.24 -14.47 9.10
CA TYR A 142 -33.01 -13.97 7.96
C TYR A 142 -33.33 -15.03 6.91
N HIS A 143 -32.77 -16.25 7.01
CA HIS A 143 -32.83 -17.25 5.93
C HIS A 143 -32.42 -16.62 4.58
N SER A 144 -31.42 -15.73 4.65
CA SER A 144 -30.97 -14.90 3.55
C SER A 144 -29.46 -14.96 3.42
N LYS A 145 -29.00 -14.69 2.20
CA LYS A 145 -27.59 -14.49 1.92
C LYS A 145 -27.12 -13.17 2.53
N THR A 146 -25.80 -13.07 2.70
CA THR A 146 -25.11 -11.85 3.08
C THR A 146 -25.43 -10.69 2.14
N PRO A 147 -25.27 -9.43 2.59
CA PRO A 147 -25.46 -8.25 1.76
C PRO A 147 -24.28 -8.03 0.80
N TRP A 148 -23.57 -9.08 0.40
CA TRP A 148 -22.56 -9.06 -0.65
C TRP A 148 -22.67 -10.34 -1.46
N HIS A 149 -22.31 -10.28 -2.73
CA HIS A 149 -22.30 -11.46 -3.58
C HIS A 149 -21.21 -12.46 -3.13
N HIS A 150 -21.39 -13.76 -3.34
CA HIS A 150 -20.41 -14.79 -2.93
C HIS A 150 -19.00 -14.57 -3.51
N LYS A 151 -18.89 -13.92 -4.68
CA LYS A 151 -17.61 -13.52 -5.31
C LYS A 151 -16.94 -12.32 -4.64
N GLY A 152 -17.68 -11.59 -3.81
CA GLY A 152 -17.20 -10.44 -3.03
C GLY A 152 -16.64 -10.83 -1.66
N ASN A 153 -16.56 -12.12 -1.34
CA ASN A 153 -15.96 -12.62 -0.12
C ASN A 153 -14.43 -12.64 -0.23
N GLN A 154 -13.77 -11.61 0.27
CA GLN A 154 -12.33 -11.40 0.12
C GLN A 154 -11.60 -11.57 1.46
N SER A 155 -10.29 -11.84 1.40
CA SER A 155 -9.43 -12.00 2.57
C SER A 155 -8.30 -10.98 2.54
N LEU A 156 -8.20 -10.15 3.58
CA LEU A 156 -7.11 -9.18 3.72
C LEU A 156 -5.74 -9.89 3.82
N ARG A 157 -5.70 -11.11 4.36
CA ARG A 157 -4.47 -11.92 4.42
C ARG A 157 -3.87 -12.17 3.04
N THR A 158 -4.69 -12.27 2.00
CA THR A 158 -4.22 -12.36 0.61
C THR A 158 -3.58 -11.06 0.15
N VAL A 159 -4.17 -9.91 0.49
CA VAL A 159 -3.59 -8.59 0.18
C VAL A 159 -2.24 -8.43 0.89
N VAL A 160 -2.17 -8.71 2.18
CA VAL A 160 -0.92 -8.70 2.96
C VAL A 160 0.13 -9.64 2.36
N TYR A 161 -0.27 -10.85 1.95
CA TYR A 161 0.62 -11.78 1.25
C TYR A 161 1.19 -11.18 -0.04
N LEU A 162 0.36 -10.52 -0.86
CA LEU A 162 0.82 -9.84 -2.07
C LEU A 162 1.73 -8.64 -1.77
N GLY A 163 1.45 -7.88 -0.70
CA GLY A 163 2.34 -6.82 -0.22
C GLY A 163 3.74 -7.34 0.10
N ARG A 164 3.83 -8.46 0.83
CA ARG A 164 5.11 -9.10 1.16
C ARG A 164 5.79 -9.68 -0.06
N LEU A 165 5.03 -10.37 -0.92
CA LEU A 165 5.58 -11.11 -2.06
C LEU A 165 6.04 -10.19 -3.20
N VAL A 166 5.22 -9.21 -3.55
CA VAL A 166 5.40 -8.38 -4.76
C VAL A 166 6.09 -7.06 -4.43
N LEU A 167 5.72 -6.44 -3.30
CA LEU A 167 6.22 -5.12 -2.92
C LEU A 167 7.33 -5.17 -1.87
N GLY A 168 7.54 -6.32 -1.20
CA GLY A 168 8.52 -6.46 -0.13
C GLY A 168 8.19 -5.67 1.14
N ILE A 169 6.91 -5.32 1.36
CA ILE A 169 6.43 -4.56 2.52
C ILE A 169 5.50 -5.38 3.42
N ASP A 170 5.42 -5.01 4.69
CA ASP A 170 4.54 -5.66 5.66
C ASP A 170 3.89 -4.63 6.62
N PRO A 171 2.91 -3.85 6.13
CA PRO A 171 2.31 -2.76 6.90
C PRO A 171 1.66 -3.22 8.21
N LYS A 172 1.33 -4.51 8.33
CA LYS A 172 0.86 -5.10 9.60
C LYS A 172 1.84 -4.85 10.76
N TYR A 173 3.14 -4.85 10.49
CA TYR A 173 4.17 -4.64 11.51
C TYR A 173 4.93 -3.32 11.36
N THR A 174 4.88 -2.68 10.19
CA THR A 174 5.61 -1.43 9.94
C THR A 174 4.74 -0.18 10.05
N LEU A 175 3.41 -0.30 9.93
CA LEU A 175 2.51 0.84 10.02
C LEU A 175 2.21 1.14 11.50
N GLU A 176 2.45 2.37 11.92
CA GLU A 176 2.09 2.83 13.26
C GLU A 176 0.57 2.84 13.44
N LYS A 177 0.14 2.51 14.66
CA LYS A 177 -1.26 2.60 15.05
C LYS A 177 -1.65 4.06 15.30
N PRO A 178 -2.89 4.47 14.97
CA PRO A 178 -3.40 5.79 15.30
C PRO A 178 -3.29 6.10 16.80
N GLU A 179 -3.25 7.40 17.14
CA GLU A 179 -3.41 7.82 18.53
C GLU A 179 -4.80 7.40 19.03
N GLY A 180 -4.85 6.83 20.24
CA GLY A 180 -6.09 6.36 20.84
C GLY A 180 -6.62 5.02 20.32
N PHE A 181 -5.85 4.32 19.47
CA PHE A 181 -6.20 2.98 18.99
C PHE A 181 -6.36 1.98 20.12
N ILE A 182 -7.48 1.25 20.11
CA ILE A 182 -7.82 0.19 21.07
C ILE A 182 -7.76 -1.15 20.35
N GLU A 183 -6.79 -2.00 20.74
CA GLU A 183 -6.76 -3.40 20.24
C GLU A 183 -8.05 -4.12 20.63
N HIS A 184 -8.58 -4.99 19.78
CA HIS A 184 -9.82 -5.73 20.06
C HIS A 184 -11.07 -4.85 20.16
N HIS A 185 -11.02 -3.66 19.54
CA HIS A 185 -12.18 -2.86 19.21
C HIS A 185 -12.44 -2.98 17.71
N ALA A 186 -13.55 -3.62 17.34
CA ALA A 186 -13.80 -4.01 15.96
C ALA A 186 -13.72 -2.87 14.92
N LEU A 187 -14.10 -1.63 15.27
CA LEU A 187 -13.94 -0.51 14.31
C LEU A 187 -12.47 -0.11 14.17
N ASP A 188 -11.75 0.05 15.29
CA ASP A 188 -10.34 0.45 15.28
C ASP A 188 -9.51 -0.57 14.49
N ASP A 189 -9.74 -1.86 14.75
CA ASP A 189 -9.10 -2.95 14.02
C ASP A 189 -9.45 -2.90 12.53
N ALA A 190 -10.72 -2.74 12.15
CA ALA A 190 -11.12 -2.62 10.74
C ALA A 190 -10.49 -1.41 10.03
N GLU A 191 -10.36 -0.26 10.71
CA GLU A 191 -9.70 0.93 10.16
C GLU A 191 -8.19 0.71 9.98
N GLN A 192 -7.51 0.15 10.97
CA GLN A 192 -6.09 -0.13 10.90
C GLN A 192 -5.78 -1.17 9.81
N GLU A 193 -6.63 -2.17 9.69
CA GLU A 193 -6.58 -3.17 8.63
C GLU A 193 -6.86 -2.60 7.24
N GLY A 194 -7.81 -1.66 7.16
CA GLY A 194 -8.05 -0.83 5.98
C GLY A 194 -6.81 -0.09 5.52
N ARG A 195 -6.06 0.51 6.46
CA ARG A 195 -4.79 1.19 6.16
C ARG A 195 -3.74 0.23 5.61
N TYR A 196 -3.70 -1.04 6.04
CA TYR A 196 -2.82 -2.04 5.41
C TYR A 196 -3.19 -2.25 3.94
N ALA A 197 -4.49 -2.41 3.67
CA ALA A 197 -5.00 -2.61 2.32
C ALA A 197 -4.69 -1.41 1.42
N GLN A 198 -4.90 -0.18 1.90
CA GLN A 198 -4.60 1.06 1.18
C GLN A 198 -3.14 1.08 0.73
N VAL A 199 -2.19 0.92 1.66
CA VAL A 199 -0.75 1.00 1.37
C VAL A 199 -0.34 -0.04 0.31
N ILE A 200 -0.83 -1.27 0.45
CA ILE A 200 -0.48 -2.35 -0.47
C ILE A 200 -1.12 -2.14 -1.85
N ILE A 201 -2.41 -1.82 -1.90
CA ILE A 201 -3.13 -1.65 -3.17
C ILE A 201 -2.57 -0.45 -3.93
N GLN A 202 -2.28 0.67 -3.26
CA GLN A 202 -1.61 1.82 -3.89
C GLN A 202 -0.24 1.43 -4.45
N GLY A 203 0.56 0.69 -3.68
CA GLY A 203 1.83 0.17 -4.16
C GLY A 203 1.70 -0.69 -5.42
N LEU A 204 0.69 -1.58 -5.47
CA LEU A 204 0.41 -2.44 -6.62
C LEU A 204 -0.08 -1.63 -7.84
N LEU A 205 -0.91 -0.61 -7.63
CA LEU A 205 -1.41 0.26 -8.71
C LEU A 205 -0.31 1.12 -9.35
N GLU A 206 0.71 1.47 -8.58
CA GLU A 206 1.88 2.21 -9.07
C GLU A 206 2.89 1.33 -9.83
N LEU A 207 2.86 -0.01 -9.67
CA LEU A 207 3.83 -0.90 -10.33
C LEU A 207 3.86 -0.78 -11.85
N PRO A 208 2.74 -0.80 -12.60
CA PRO A 208 2.77 -0.64 -14.05
C PRO A 208 3.38 0.69 -14.48
N ARG A 209 3.07 1.79 -13.76
CA ARG A 209 3.65 3.11 -14.03
C ARG A 209 5.16 3.10 -13.83
N LYS A 210 5.63 2.49 -12.74
CA LYS A 210 7.07 2.30 -12.47
C LYS A 210 7.74 1.43 -13.55
N ILE A 211 7.09 0.38 -14.02
CA ILE A 211 7.63 -0.49 -15.08
C ILE A 211 7.68 0.24 -16.43
N ASP A 212 6.62 0.94 -16.81
CA ASP A 212 6.57 1.72 -18.06
C ASP A 212 7.61 2.84 -18.06
N ALA A 213 7.77 3.49 -16.90
CA ALA A 213 8.82 4.48 -16.66
C ALA A 213 10.21 3.89 -16.93
N LEU A 214 10.53 2.74 -16.33
CA LEU A 214 11.81 2.05 -16.54
C LEU A 214 12.02 1.65 -18.00
N ALA A 215 10.97 1.09 -18.62
CA ALA A 215 11.04 0.67 -20.01
C ALA A 215 11.27 1.86 -20.95
N SER A 216 10.71 3.03 -20.64
CA SER A 216 10.96 4.27 -21.37
C SER A 216 12.41 4.72 -21.22
N VAL A 217 12.92 4.78 -19.98
CA VAL A 217 14.31 5.16 -19.72
C VAL A 217 15.27 4.21 -20.43
N ALA A 218 15.02 2.90 -20.38
CA ALA A 218 15.83 1.90 -21.07
C ALA A 218 15.82 2.09 -22.59
N ARG A 219 14.66 2.36 -23.20
CA ARG A 219 14.54 2.66 -24.64
C ARG A 219 15.31 3.91 -25.04
N ASP A 220 15.12 5.00 -24.30
CA ASP A 220 15.80 6.27 -24.56
C ASP A 220 17.32 6.08 -24.45
N THR A 221 17.76 5.37 -23.41
CA THR A 221 19.18 5.04 -23.20
C THR A 221 19.77 4.21 -24.34
N ILE A 222 19.06 3.17 -24.81
CA ILE A 222 19.49 2.36 -25.97
C ILE A 222 19.59 3.20 -27.23
N GLN A 223 18.68 4.17 -27.44
CA GLN A 223 18.73 5.09 -28.57
C GLN A 223 19.99 5.97 -28.54
N PHE A 224 20.46 6.38 -27.36
CA PHE A 224 21.71 7.13 -27.19
C PHE A 224 22.99 6.26 -27.33
N VAL A 225 22.88 4.94 -27.18
CA VAL A 225 24.01 3.98 -27.27
C VAL A 225 24.09 3.32 -28.66
N GLN A 226 23.32 3.77 -29.65
CA GLN A 226 23.41 3.20 -31.00
C GLN A 226 24.85 3.27 -31.55
N PRO A 227 25.33 2.19 -32.19
CA PRO A 227 26.72 2.06 -32.63
C PRO A 227 27.15 3.16 -33.62
N ASP A 228 26.21 3.78 -34.34
CA ASP A 228 26.52 4.86 -35.29
C ASP A 228 26.91 6.18 -34.58
N ILE A 229 26.54 6.36 -33.30
CA ILE A 229 26.93 7.50 -32.46
C ILE A 229 28.34 7.31 -31.88
N THR A 230 28.90 6.09 -31.89
CA THR A 230 30.26 5.84 -31.34
C THR A 230 31.37 6.56 -32.11
N LEU A 231 31.06 7.14 -33.28
CA LEU A 231 32.00 7.90 -34.10
C LEU A 231 31.76 9.43 -34.07
N GLU A 232 30.61 9.89 -33.56
CA GLU A 232 30.28 11.32 -33.52
C GLU A 232 30.18 11.86 -32.08
N LYS A 233 30.86 12.99 -31.88
CA LYS A 233 30.93 13.76 -30.64
C LYS A 233 29.52 14.23 -30.22
N ILE A 234 29.04 13.81 -29.05
CA ILE A 234 27.71 14.21 -28.53
C ILE A 234 27.80 15.58 -27.85
N ASN A 235 26.82 16.46 -28.13
CA ASN A 235 26.67 17.74 -27.46
C ASN A 235 26.30 17.54 -25.97
N SER A 236 27.09 18.13 -25.07
CA SER A 236 26.90 18.03 -23.63
C SER A 236 25.57 18.61 -23.13
N GLU A 237 25.01 19.62 -23.80
CA GLU A 237 23.71 20.19 -23.44
C GLU A 237 22.54 19.23 -23.70
N ASP A 238 22.60 18.44 -24.78
CA ASP A 238 21.57 17.44 -25.09
C ASP A 238 21.60 16.26 -24.11
N LEU A 239 22.80 15.89 -23.68
CA LEU A 239 22.99 14.87 -22.64
C LEU A 239 22.50 15.35 -21.27
N ALA A 240 22.85 16.58 -20.87
CA ALA A 240 22.40 17.18 -19.62
C ALA A 240 20.87 17.35 -19.58
N ARG A 241 20.26 17.79 -20.68
CA ARG A 241 18.80 17.91 -20.80
C ARG A 241 18.09 16.56 -20.69
N SER A 242 18.66 15.51 -21.26
CA SER A 242 18.10 14.15 -21.21
C SER A 242 18.24 13.54 -19.82
N ALA A 243 19.38 13.76 -19.15
CA ALA A 243 19.60 13.35 -17.76
C ALA A 243 18.65 14.09 -16.79
N GLN A 244 18.47 15.40 -16.98
CA GLN A 244 17.53 16.19 -16.17
C GLN A 244 16.09 15.73 -16.35
N LYS A 245 15.65 15.42 -17.58
CA LYS A 245 14.32 14.84 -17.83
C LYS A 245 14.10 13.52 -17.07
N ALA A 246 15.12 12.68 -17.00
CA ALA A 246 15.02 11.42 -16.28
C ALA A 246 15.01 11.60 -14.75
N LEU A 247 15.72 12.60 -14.22
CA LEU A 247 15.68 12.99 -12.81
C LEU A 247 14.33 13.63 -12.42
N ASP A 248 13.83 14.55 -13.23
CA ASP A 248 12.52 15.21 -13.03
C ASP A 248 11.37 14.18 -13.04
N PHE A 249 11.52 13.12 -13.84
CA PHE A 249 10.53 12.05 -13.95
C PHE A 249 10.64 11.01 -12.82
N ALA A 250 11.80 10.89 -12.17
CA ALA A 250 12.02 10.01 -11.02
C ALA A 250 11.43 10.56 -9.70
N ALA A 251 10.71 11.70 -9.75
CA ALA A 251 10.15 12.41 -8.60
C ALA A 251 11.18 12.71 -7.49
N VAL A 252 12.45 12.86 -7.89
CA VAL A 252 13.51 13.36 -7.02
C VAL A 252 13.22 14.83 -6.75
N GLU A 253 13.20 15.25 -5.49
CA GLU A 253 12.95 16.63 -5.09
C GLU A 253 13.89 17.57 -5.88
N PRO A 254 13.36 18.63 -6.53
CA PRO A 254 14.18 19.58 -7.28
C PRO A 254 15.32 20.15 -6.41
N GLY A 255 16.56 19.79 -6.73
CA GLY A 255 17.75 20.29 -6.06
C GLY A 255 18.53 19.30 -5.19
N GLU A 256 18.10 18.04 -5.05
CA GLU A 256 18.90 17.00 -4.38
C GLU A 256 20.13 16.57 -5.20
N TYR A 257 20.05 16.69 -6.53
CA TYR A 257 21.11 16.30 -7.47
C TYR A 257 21.24 17.36 -8.56
N GLU A 258 22.47 17.64 -9.00
CA GLU A 258 22.77 18.53 -10.13
C GLU A 258 23.64 17.81 -11.16
N VAL A 259 23.28 17.94 -12.44
CA VAL A 259 24.03 17.36 -13.56
C VAL A 259 25.02 18.40 -14.08
N HIS A 260 26.31 18.14 -13.92
CA HIS A 260 27.38 18.99 -14.45
C HIS A 260 28.13 18.26 -15.57
N THR A 261 28.26 18.90 -16.73
CA THR A 261 29.15 18.43 -17.81
C THR A 261 30.32 19.40 -17.92
N THR A 262 31.56 18.92 -17.83
CA THR A 262 32.73 19.78 -18.08
C THR A 262 33.16 19.67 -19.54
N GLY A 263 32.76 20.64 -20.36
CA GLY A 263 33.15 20.77 -21.77
C GLY A 263 31.99 20.77 -22.77
N ASN A 264 32.27 21.18 -24.02
CA ASN A 264 31.28 21.31 -25.10
C ASN A 264 30.93 19.98 -25.78
N VAL A 265 31.67 18.91 -25.47
CA VAL A 265 31.61 17.63 -26.18
C VAL A 265 31.97 16.49 -25.23
N VAL A 266 31.21 15.40 -25.26
CA VAL A 266 31.42 14.21 -24.43
C VAL A 266 31.79 13.00 -25.29
N GLU A 267 32.81 12.23 -24.90
CA GLU A 267 33.23 11.02 -25.62
C GLU A 267 32.29 9.83 -25.36
N PRO A 268 32.10 8.91 -26.33
CA PRO A 268 31.05 7.87 -26.29
C PRO A 268 31.10 6.94 -25.08
N TYR A 269 32.29 6.63 -24.58
CA TYR A 269 32.49 5.78 -23.40
C TYR A 269 31.93 6.41 -22.10
N THR A 270 31.66 7.72 -22.09
CA THR A 270 31.01 8.42 -20.97
C THR A 270 29.50 8.13 -20.92
N VAL A 271 28.87 7.91 -22.06
CA VAL A 271 27.44 7.56 -22.16
C VAL A 271 27.15 6.26 -21.42
N SER A 272 28.12 5.33 -21.41
CA SER A 272 28.05 4.09 -20.63
C SER A 272 28.03 4.34 -19.12
N GLY A 273 28.80 5.31 -18.62
CA GLY A 273 28.82 5.72 -17.21
C GLY A 273 27.51 6.38 -16.77
N TYR A 274 26.96 7.26 -17.60
CA TYR A 274 25.64 7.89 -17.37
C TYR A 274 24.49 6.89 -17.40
N THR A 275 24.49 5.98 -18.37
CA THR A 275 23.54 4.86 -18.47
C THR A 275 23.56 4.00 -17.21
N THR A 276 24.76 3.68 -16.71
CA THR A 276 24.94 2.87 -15.51
C THR A 276 24.45 3.59 -14.25
N ALA A 277 24.74 4.89 -14.12
CA ALA A 277 24.23 5.71 -13.02
C ALA A 277 22.70 5.82 -13.02
N LEU A 278 22.09 6.00 -14.21
CA LEU A 278 20.63 6.04 -14.39
C LEU A 278 19.96 4.70 -14.08
N LEU A 279 20.54 3.59 -14.53
CA LEU A 279 20.05 2.25 -14.22
C LEU A 279 20.18 1.94 -12.72
N SER A 280 21.26 2.35 -12.08
CA SER A 280 21.47 2.15 -10.63
C SER A 280 20.59 3.05 -9.76
N ALA A 281 20.39 4.32 -10.14
CA ALA A 281 19.44 5.21 -9.46
C ALA A 281 18.00 4.69 -9.56
N ASN A 282 17.63 4.17 -10.74
CA ASN A 282 16.35 3.48 -10.93
C ASN A 282 16.24 2.19 -10.13
N ALA A 283 17.30 1.38 -10.05
CA ALA A 283 17.31 0.18 -9.22
C ALA A 283 17.17 0.50 -7.72
N LEU A 284 17.72 1.63 -7.25
CA LEU A 284 17.48 2.14 -5.90
C LEU A 284 16.03 2.59 -5.67
N ASN A 285 15.46 3.37 -6.60
CA ASN A 285 14.07 3.86 -6.52
C ASN A 285 13.00 2.73 -6.53
N LEU A 286 13.38 1.55 -7.02
CA LEU A 286 12.55 0.35 -7.03
C LEU A 286 12.82 -0.59 -5.85
N ASN A 287 13.68 -0.20 -4.90
CA ASN A 287 14.17 -1.08 -3.83
C ASN A 287 14.80 -2.40 -4.34
N LEU A 288 15.33 -2.43 -5.57
CA LEU A 288 16.05 -3.59 -6.12
C LEU A 288 17.49 -3.66 -5.59
N LEU A 289 18.05 -2.53 -5.16
CA LEU A 289 19.33 -2.43 -4.44
C LEU A 289 19.03 -2.07 -2.98
N ARG A 290 19.64 -2.80 -2.04
CA ARG A 290 19.25 -2.73 -0.61
C ARG A 290 20.00 -1.64 0.18
N VAL A 291 21.09 -1.08 -0.35
CA VAL A 291 21.94 -0.12 0.38
C VAL A 291 22.52 0.94 -0.56
N LYS A 292 22.58 2.20 -0.11
CA LYS A 292 23.24 3.32 -0.82
C LYS A 292 24.71 3.04 -1.19
N ASP A 293 25.40 2.17 -0.45
CA ASP A 293 26.81 1.86 -0.67
C ASP A 293 27.06 1.01 -1.94
N GLU A 294 26.02 0.40 -2.51
CA GLU A 294 26.12 -0.32 -3.80
C GLU A 294 26.24 0.64 -4.99
N LEU A 295 25.91 1.93 -4.83
CA LEU A 295 26.12 2.98 -5.85
C LEU A 295 27.61 3.37 -6.00
N ILE A 296 28.43 3.17 -4.96
CA ILE A 296 29.80 3.70 -4.89
C ILE A 296 30.68 3.13 -6.01
N PHE A 297 30.41 1.90 -6.47
CA PHE A 297 31.14 1.26 -7.56
C PHE A 297 30.95 1.95 -8.93
N ALA A 298 29.89 2.74 -9.13
CA ALA A 298 29.65 3.45 -10.39
C ALA A 298 30.62 4.63 -10.63
N SER A 299 31.14 5.25 -9.56
CA SER A 299 32.09 6.37 -9.66
C SER A 299 33.42 5.98 -10.33
N SER A 300 33.80 4.71 -10.24
CA SER A 300 35.07 4.18 -10.76
C SER A 300 35.09 3.90 -12.27
N LEU A 301 33.94 4.01 -12.94
CA LEU A 301 33.78 3.76 -14.38
C LEU A 301 33.72 5.05 -15.21
N LEU A 302 33.93 6.22 -14.59
CA LEU A 302 33.82 7.50 -15.26
C LEU A 302 35.13 7.91 -15.93
N PRO A 303 35.09 8.36 -17.19
CA PRO A 303 36.27 8.90 -17.86
C PRO A 303 36.77 10.19 -17.20
N ARG A 304 38.06 10.49 -17.37
CA ARG A 304 38.63 11.78 -16.94
C ARG A 304 37.87 12.93 -17.61
N GLY A 305 37.34 13.85 -16.81
CA GLY A 305 36.56 15.01 -17.26
C GLY A 305 35.04 14.86 -17.13
N VAL A 306 34.54 13.89 -16.36
CA VAL A 306 33.10 13.74 -16.13
C VAL A 306 32.85 13.45 -14.65
N THR A 307 32.17 14.36 -13.97
CA THR A 307 31.84 14.25 -12.55
C THR A 307 30.39 13.82 -12.43
N VAL A 308 30.13 12.66 -11.80
CA VAL A 308 28.78 12.10 -11.70
C VAL A 308 27.91 12.83 -10.70
N VAL A 309 26.61 12.80 -11.04
CA VAL A 309 25.43 13.02 -10.21
C VAL A 309 25.67 12.56 -8.77
N ALA A 310 25.93 13.51 -7.87
CA ALA A 310 26.09 13.27 -6.46
C ALA A 310 25.03 14.06 -5.67
N PRO A 311 24.62 13.59 -4.49
CA PRO A 311 23.80 14.38 -3.58
C PRO A 311 24.45 15.73 -3.31
N LYS A 312 23.65 16.79 -3.23
CA LYS A 312 24.13 18.14 -2.96
C LYS A 312 25.05 18.16 -1.71
N GLY A 313 26.30 18.58 -1.89
CA GLY A 313 27.29 18.69 -0.81
C GLY A 313 28.40 17.63 -0.75
N LEU A 314 28.43 16.66 -1.67
CA LEU A 314 29.46 15.59 -1.70
C LEU A 314 30.54 15.76 -2.78
N ILE A 315 30.43 16.77 -3.65
CA ILE A 315 31.47 17.09 -4.63
C ILE A 315 32.38 18.15 -4.02
N ALA A 316 33.59 17.75 -3.61
CA ALA A 316 34.64 18.71 -3.30
C ALA A 316 34.86 19.60 -4.54
N PRO A 317 34.98 20.94 -4.37
CA PRO A 317 35.30 21.81 -5.48
C PRO A 317 36.60 21.33 -6.13
N ALA A 318 36.66 21.37 -7.46
CA ALA A 318 37.85 21.02 -8.20
C ALA A 318 38.98 21.99 -7.80
N GLU A 319 39.77 21.62 -6.79
CA GLU A 319 41.06 22.25 -6.59
C GLU A 319 41.93 21.91 -7.79
N GLU A 320 42.50 22.97 -8.37
CA GLU A 320 43.40 22.94 -9.50
C GLU A 320 44.48 21.88 -9.26
N VAL A 321 44.46 20.83 -10.07
CA VAL A 321 45.62 19.94 -10.19
C VAL A 321 46.70 20.78 -10.86
N GLU A 322 47.51 21.46 -10.04
CA GLU A 322 48.75 22.08 -10.47
C GLU A 322 49.57 21.03 -11.23
N THR A 323 49.86 21.34 -12.48
CA THR A 323 50.84 20.64 -13.29
C THR A 323 52.22 20.87 -12.70
N ASN A 324 52.60 20.08 -11.68
CA ASN A 324 54.01 19.90 -11.37
C ASN A 324 54.57 18.88 -12.35
N GLY A 325 55.15 19.41 -13.42
CA GLY A 325 55.91 18.63 -14.37
C GLY A 325 57.09 17.94 -13.69
N LEU A 326 57.56 16.88 -14.34
CA LEU A 326 58.92 16.69 -14.82
C LEU A 326 58.91 15.40 -15.66
N GLY A 327 59.89 15.30 -16.56
CA GLY A 327 60.11 14.11 -17.38
C GLY A 327 60.59 12.89 -16.60
#